data_AF-W7SPJ5-F1
#
_entry.id   AF-W7SPJ5-F1
#
_cell.length_a   1.000
_cell.length_b   1.000
_cell.length_c   1.000
_cell.angle_alpha   90.00
_cell.angle_beta   90.00
_cell.angle_gamma   90.00
#
_symmetry.space_group_name_H-M   'P 1'
#
loop_
_entity.id
_entity.type
_entity.pdbx_description
1 polymer ?
#
loop_
_entity_poly.entity_id
_entity_poly.type
_entity_poly.pdbx_seq_one_letter_code
_entity_poly.pdbx_strand_id
1 'polypeptide(L)'
;MRADARRNYERLLDAARSAFAEHGVDASLDKIAQRAGVASGTLYRHFPTRLDLVEAVLAGQITELGDLGRGLLDAADPFDALRTWLRATIIHGVTYRGLAAAMMNSAIRSDLVSGLHAQLFEVGAALLDRAWQAGAIVAVDEADVLKMAGGIAWAAQDDPAQADRLLALLMNGLAAPRP
;
A
#
# COMPACT_ATOMS: atom_id res chain seq x y z
N MET A 1 8.23 7.14 30.27
CA MET A 1 8.76 5.87 29.74
C MET A 1 7.91 5.22 28.65
N ARG A 2 6.57 5.21 28.69
CA ARG A 2 5.74 4.69 27.56
C ARG A 2 5.82 5.55 26.29
N ALA A 3 5.88 6.87 26.46
CA ALA A 3 5.99 7.82 25.34
C ALA A 3 7.32 7.67 24.57
N ASP A 4 8.42 7.38 25.26
CA ASP A 4 9.74 7.18 24.63
C ASP A 4 9.77 5.88 23.80
N ALA A 5 9.21 4.80 24.35
CA ALA A 5 9.08 3.53 23.62
C ALA A 5 8.19 3.68 22.37
N ARG A 6 7.08 4.42 22.48
CA ARG A 6 6.19 4.73 21.35
C ARG A 6 6.92 5.51 20.25
N ARG A 7 7.64 6.59 20.62
CA ARG A 7 8.42 7.39 19.66
C ARG A 7 9.53 6.59 19.00
N ASN A 8 10.22 5.73 19.75
CA ASN A 8 11.25 4.86 19.19
C ASN A 8 10.65 3.86 18.19
N TYR A 9 9.49 3.30 18.52
CA TYR A 9 8.75 2.41 17.62
C TYR A 9 8.36 3.12 16.31
N GLU A 10 7.79 4.32 16.39
CA GLU A 10 7.42 5.12 15.21
C GLU A 10 8.64 5.48 14.35
N ARG A 11 9.74 5.93 14.97
CA ARG A 11 11.00 6.21 14.26
C ARG A 11 11.58 4.97 13.56
N LEU A 12 11.46 3.80 14.18
CA LEU A 12 11.90 2.53 13.57
C LEU A 12 11.04 2.19 12.34
N LEU A 13 9.72 2.35 12.43
CA LEU A 13 8.81 2.11 11.29
C LEU A 13 9.09 3.06 10.13
N ASP A 14 9.29 4.35 10.40
CA ASP A 14 9.59 5.33 9.37
C ASP A 14 10.92 5.04 8.67
N ALA A 15 11.97 4.74 9.45
CA ALA A 15 13.27 4.37 8.89
C ALA A 15 13.20 3.07 8.08
N ALA A 16 12.43 2.09 8.56
CA ALA A 16 12.23 0.81 7.86
C ALA A 16 11.47 1.02 6.55
N ARG A 17 10.41 1.82 6.55
CA ARG A 17 9.63 2.17 5.35
C ARG A 17 10.52 2.76 4.27
N SER A 18 11.34 3.76 4.60
CA SER A 18 12.27 4.36 3.64
C SER A 18 13.33 3.36 3.16
N ALA A 19 13.91 2.58 4.07
CA ALA A 19 14.92 1.59 3.70
C ALA A 19 14.35 0.50 2.77
N PHE A 20 13.12 0.06 3.02
CA PHE A 20 12.44 -0.91 2.16
C PHE A 20 12.05 -0.34 0.80
N ALA A 21 11.67 0.94 0.73
CA ALA A 21 11.41 1.61 -0.54
C ALA A 21 12.70 1.79 -1.38
N GLU A 22 13.84 2.06 -0.73
CA GLU A 22 15.12 2.33 -1.41
C GLU A 22 15.88 1.05 -1.80
N HIS A 23 15.82 0.02 -0.97
CA HIS A 23 16.69 -1.16 -1.08
C HIS A 23 15.93 -2.48 -1.07
N GLY A 24 14.60 -2.42 -1.12
CA GLY A 24 13.77 -3.59 -0.91
C GLY A 24 13.87 -4.13 0.52
N VAL A 25 13.22 -5.25 0.73
CA VAL A 25 12.97 -5.83 2.06
C VAL A 25 14.19 -6.51 2.69
N ASP A 26 15.25 -6.68 1.91
CA ASP A 26 16.55 -7.19 2.36
C ASP A 26 17.41 -6.12 3.03
N ALA A 27 16.92 -4.88 3.15
CA ALA A 27 17.60 -3.79 3.82
C ALA A 27 18.14 -4.20 5.22
N SER A 28 19.33 -3.74 5.57
CA SER A 28 19.98 -4.09 6.84
C SER A 28 19.19 -3.53 8.03
N LEU A 29 18.80 -4.40 8.97
CA LEU A 29 18.10 -4.00 10.20
C LEU A 29 18.96 -3.08 11.07
N ASP A 30 20.28 -3.31 11.14
CA ASP A 30 21.18 -2.43 11.88
C ASP A 30 21.27 -1.03 11.24
N LYS A 31 21.29 -0.93 9.91
CA LYS A 31 21.22 0.36 9.22
C LYS A 31 19.88 1.06 9.47
N ILE A 32 18.78 0.31 9.54
CA ILE A 32 17.46 0.84 9.90
C ILE A 32 17.47 1.39 11.33
N ALA A 33 18.00 0.65 12.30
CA ALA A 33 18.14 1.11 13.69
C ALA A 33 19.00 2.39 13.77
N GLN A 34 20.13 2.40 13.06
CA GLN A 34 21.02 3.55 12.97
C GLN A 34 20.32 4.77 12.36
N ARG A 35 19.61 4.62 11.23
CA ARG A 35 18.83 5.68 10.58
C ARG A 35 17.70 6.19 11.50
N ALA A 36 17.06 5.29 12.22
CA ALA A 36 16.07 5.63 13.23
C ALA A 36 16.68 6.32 14.45
N GLY A 37 18.01 6.33 14.63
CA GLY A 37 18.69 6.82 15.83
C GLY A 37 18.29 6.05 17.09
N VAL A 38 18.04 4.75 16.95
CA VAL A 38 17.63 3.81 18.00
C VAL A 38 18.67 2.69 18.09
N ALA A 39 18.98 2.22 19.29
CA ALA A 39 19.94 1.12 19.47
C ALA A 39 19.41 -0.18 18.85
N SER A 40 20.26 -0.98 18.18
CA SER A 40 19.86 -2.26 17.56
C SER A 40 19.15 -3.20 18.54
N GLY A 41 19.61 -3.27 19.79
CA GLY A 41 18.92 -4.08 20.82
C GLY A 41 17.48 -3.66 21.10
N THR A 42 17.15 -2.37 20.90
CA THR A 42 15.76 -1.87 21.00
C THR A 42 14.95 -2.26 19.76
N LEU A 43 15.54 -2.26 18.57
CA LEU A 43 14.89 -2.78 17.36
C LEU A 43 14.51 -4.25 17.55
N TYR A 44 15.46 -5.12 17.92
CA TYR A 44 15.19 -6.55 18.12
C TYR A 44 14.22 -6.84 19.26
N ARG A 45 14.07 -5.92 20.22
CA ARG A 45 13.05 -6.02 21.27
C ARG A 45 11.64 -5.71 20.75
N HIS A 46 11.51 -4.76 19.84
CA HIS A 46 10.22 -4.43 19.20
C HIS A 46 9.86 -5.38 18.06
N PHE A 47 10.87 -5.84 17.33
CA PHE A 47 10.75 -6.68 16.14
C PHE A 47 11.76 -7.82 16.24
N PRO A 48 11.43 -8.91 16.95
CA PRO A 48 12.32 -10.06 17.15
C PRO A 48 12.82 -10.65 15.84
N THR A 49 11.98 -10.63 14.80
CA THR A 49 12.30 -11.10 13.46
C THR A 49 12.18 -9.97 12.43
N ARG A 50 12.85 -10.15 11.28
CA ARG A 50 12.65 -9.28 10.10
C ARG A 50 11.17 -9.25 9.69
N LEU A 51 10.49 -10.39 9.80
CA LEU A 51 9.09 -10.51 9.44
C LEU A 51 8.20 -9.64 10.33
N ASP A 52 8.46 -9.54 11.63
CA ASP A 52 7.70 -8.68 12.54
C ASP A 52 7.79 -7.19 12.14
N LEU A 53 8.98 -6.74 11.74
CA LEU A 53 9.17 -5.37 11.25
C LEU A 53 8.43 -5.13 9.93
N VAL A 54 8.52 -6.11 9.04
CA VAL A 54 7.85 -6.13 7.74
C VAL A 54 6.33 -6.04 7.90
N GLU A 55 5.74 -6.89 8.74
CA GLU A 55 4.30 -6.90 9.00
C GLU A 55 3.84 -5.57 9.57
N ALA A 56 4.59 -5.00 10.51
CA ALA A 56 4.25 -3.71 11.10
C ALA A 56 4.32 -2.56 10.08
N VAL A 57 5.33 -2.55 9.19
CA VAL A 57 5.43 -1.55 8.11
C VAL A 57 4.28 -1.70 7.11
N LEU A 58 3.97 -2.93 6.70
CA LEU A 58 2.84 -3.23 5.80
C LEU A 58 1.50 -2.82 6.40
N ALA A 59 1.26 -3.16 7.67
CA ALA A 59 0.04 -2.79 8.36
C ALA A 59 -0.15 -1.26 8.41
N GLY A 60 0.94 -0.52 8.68
CA GLY A 60 0.94 0.94 8.61
C GLY A 60 0.62 1.47 7.21
N GLN A 61 1.26 0.93 6.16
CA GLN A 61 0.98 1.35 4.78
C GLN A 61 -0.47 1.12 4.37
N ILE A 62 -1.01 -0.07 4.66
CA ILE A 62 -2.37 -0.43 4.25
C ILE A 62 -3.38 0.46 5.01
N THR A 63 -3.11 0.75 6.27
CA THR A 63 -3.93 1.69 7.06
C THR A 63 -3.94 3.08 6.42
N GLU A 64 -2.76 3.62 6.06
CA GLU A 64 -2.64 4.93 5.42
C GLU A 64 -3.32 4.98 4.04
N LEU A 65 -3.24 3.90 3.24
CA LEU A 65 -3.98 3.81 1.98
C LEU A 65 -5.49 3.78 2.18
N GLY A 66 -5.95 3.08 3.21
CA GLY A 66 -7.35 3.07 3.62
C GLY A 66 -7.82 4.46 4.05
N ASP A 67 -7.02 5.16 4.85
CA ASP A 67 -7.30 6.54 5.29
C ASP A 67 -7.31 7.52 4.12
N LEU A 68 -6.34 7.40 3.19
CA LEU A 68 -6.31 8.19 1.96
C LEU A 68 -7.61 7.99 1.17
N GLY A 69 -8.00 6.74 0.93
CA GLY A 69 -9.21 6.46 0.16
C GLY A 69 -10.48 6.95 0.85
N ARG A 70 -10.58 6.80 2.19
CA ARG A 70 -11.68 7.39 2.98
C ARG A 70 -11.74 8.90 2.83
N GLY A 71 -10.60 9.60 2.92
CA GLY A 71 -10.54 11.06 2.72
C GLY A 71 -10.90 11.50 1.29
N LEU A 72 -10.70 10.62 0.30
CA LEU A 72 -11.04 10.87 -1.10
C LEU A 72 -12.53 10.63 -1.42
N LEU A 73 -13.29 9.98 -0.53
CA LEU A 73 -14.73 9.77 -0.74
C LEU A 73 -15.52 11.07 -0.79
N ASP A 74 -15.00 12.18 -0.25
CA ASP A 74 -15.66 13.49 -0.28
C ASP A 74 -15.06 14.44 -1.34
N ALA A 75 -14.11 13.97 -2.15
CA ALA A 75 -13.46 14.79 -3.17
C ALA A 75 -14.45 15.24 -4.26
N ALA A 76 -14.24 16.45 -4.78
CA ALA A 76 -15.13 17.08 -5.76
C ALA A 76 -15.16 16.35 -7.11
N ASP A 77 -14.04 15.74 -7.52
CA ASP A 77 -13.93 14.94 -8.74
C ASP A 77 -13.76 13.46 -8.37
N PRO A 78 -14.83 12.63 -8.49
CA PRO A 78 -14.78 11.20 -8.19
C PRO A 78 -13.81 10.41 -9.08
N PHE A 79 -13.61 10.83 -10.34
CA PHE A 79 -12.72 10.14 -11.26
C PHE A 79 -11.26 10.36 -10.89
N ASP A 80 -10.91 11.61 -10.54
CA ASP A 80 -9.58 11.94 -10.05
C ASP A 80 -9.28 11.33 -8.67
N ALA A 81 -10.29 11.28 -7.80
CA ALA A 81 -10.21 10.60 -6.52
C ALA A 81 -9.87 9.11 -6.69
N LEU A 82 -10.61 8.41 -7.55
CA LEU A 82 -10.35 7.00 -7.88
C LEU A 82 -8.95 6.81 -8.47
N ARG A 83 -8.55 7.66 -9.44
CA ARG A 83 -7.21 7.63 -10.04
C ARG A 83 -6.11 7.78 -8.99
N THR A 84 -6.27 8.75 -8.10
CA THR A 84 -5.29 9.04 -7.03
C THR A 84 -5.13 7.84 -6.11
N TRP A 85 -6.24 7.25 -5.69
CA TRP A 85 -6.21 6.09 -4.81
C TRP A 85 -5.64 4.84 -5.50
N LEU A 86 -6.06 4.54 -6.74
CA LEU A 86 -5.51 3.42 -7.52
C LEU A 86 -4.00 3.57 -7.73
N ARG A 87 -3.53 4.78 -8.02
CA ARG A 87 -2.09 5.07 -8.14
C ARG A 87 -1.35 4.73 -6.84
N ALA A 88 -1.86 5.20 -5.71
CA ALA A 88 -1.24 4.92 -4.41
C ALA A 88 -1.19 3.42 -4.10
N THR A 89 -2.29 2.69 -4.38
CA THR A 89 -2.37 1.23 -4.22
C THR A 89 -1.38 0.49 -5.13
N ILE A 90 -1.23 0.92 -6.38
CA ILE A 90 -0.27 0.32 -7.33
C ILE A 90 1.17 0.55 -6.86
N ILE A 91 1.52 1.77 -6.45
CA ILE A 91 2.88 2.09 -5.96
C ILE A 91 3.21 1.31 -4.69
N HIS A 92 2.25 1.15 -3.79
CA HIS A 92 2.40 0.26 -2.64
C HIS A 92 2.68 -1.19 -3.08
N GLY A 93 1.89 -1.70 -4.03
CA GLY A 93 2.10 -3.05 -4.58
C GLY A 93 3.49 -3.25 -5.20
N VAL A 94 3.98 -2.28 -5.98
CA VAL A 94 5.34 -2.30 -6.57
C VAL A 94 6.41 -2.38 -5.48
N THR A 95 6.29 -1.54 -4.45
CA THR A 95 7.30 -1.39 -3.40
C THR A 95 7.45 -2.65 -2.54
N TYR A 96 6.34 -3.33 -2.23
CA TYR A 96 6.32 -4.41 -1.23
C TYR A 96 6.04 -5.80 -1.83
N ARG A 97 6.15 -5.95 -3.14
CA ARG A 97 5.78 -7.18 -3.85
C ARG A 97 6.64 -8.40 -3.53
N GLY A 98 7.96 -8.21 -3.50
CA GLY A 98 8.89 -9.28 -3.08
C GLY A 98 8.60 -9.75 -1.64
N LEU A 99 8.05 -8.87 -0.82
CA LEU A 99 7.61 -9.15 0.55
C LEU A 99 6.36 -10.01 0.60
N ALA A 100 5.32 -9.61 -0.12
CA ALA A 100 4.07 -10.34 -0.18
C ALA A 100 4.30 -11.78 -0.69
N ALA A 101 5.19 -11.94 -1.68
CA ALA A 101 5.59 -13.26 -2.18
C ALA A 101 6.37 -14.09 -1.13
N ALA A 102 7.34 -13.49 -0.43
CA ALA A 102 8.09 -14.16 0.64
C ALA A 102 7.19 -14.55 1.83
N MET A 103 6.24 -13.69 2.19
CA MET A 103 5.25 -13.95 3.25
C MET A 103 4.29 -15.08 2.86
N MET A 104 3.73 -15.05 1.64
CA MET A 104 2.87 -16.13 1.13
C MET A 104 3.61 -17.47 1.08
N ASN A 105 4.89 -17.48 0.70
CA ASN A 105 5.71 -18.69 0.65
C ASN A 105 6.12 -19.20 2.04
N SER A 106 6.15 -18.33 3.06
CA SER A 106 6.52 -18.70 4.43
C SER A 106 5.41 -19.40 5.24
N ALA A 107 4.24 -19.64 4.64
CA ALA A 107 3.02 -20.14 5.29
C ALA A 107 2.48 -19.25 6.43
N ILE A 108 3.00 -18.02 6.57
CA ILE A 108 2.53 -17.05 7.56
C ILE A 108 1.48 -16.17 6.89
N ARG A 109 0.21 -16.52 7.11
CA ARG A 109 -0.93 -15.62 6.90
C ARG A 109 -1.13 -14.84 8.18
N SER A 110 -0.69 -13.59 8.21
CA SER A 110 -0.99 -12.68 9.31
C SER A 110 -2.45 -12.22 9.20
N ASP A 111 -3.30 -12.63 10.16
CA ASP A 111 -4.71 -12.24 10.22
C ASP A 111 -4.89 -10.72 10.21
N LEU A 112 -3.92 -9.99 10.79
CA LEU A 112 -3.87 -8.54 10.78
C LEU A 112 -3.80 -7.98 9.35
N VAL A 113 -2.83 -8.46 8.55
CA VAL A 113 -2.63 -8.01 7.18
C VAL A 113 -3.82 -8.39 6.31
N SER A 114 -4.40 -9.58 6.53
CA SER A 114 -5.61 -10.01 5.82
C SER A 114 -6.81 -9.10 6.12
N GLY A 115 -7.04 -8.74 7.39
CA GLY A 115 -8.13 -7.84 7.77
C GLY A 115 -7.96 -6.43 7.19
N LEU A 116 -6.72 -5.92 7.15
CA LEU A 116 -6.41 -4.63 6.55
C LEU A 116 -6.60 -4.62 5.04
N HIS A 117 -6.24 -5.71 4.33
CA HIS A 117 -6.53 -5.84 2.90
C HIS A 117 -8.03 -5.87 2.60
N ALA A 118 -8.84 -6.49 3.45
CA ALA A 118 -10.31 -6.46 3.31
C ALA A 118 -10.84 -5.02 3.42
N GLN A 119 -10.37 -4.25 4.41
CA GLN A 119 -10.75 -2.84 4.54
C GLN A 119 -10.30 -1.99 3.34
N LEU A 120 -9.10 -2.26 2.80
CA LEU A 120 -8.61 -1.57 1.60
C LEU A 120 -9.50 -1.88 0.38
N PHE A 121 -9.96 -3.13 0.26
CA PHE A 121 -10.90 -3.54 -0.79
C PHE A 121 -12.23 -2.78 -0.67
N GLU A 122 -12.80 -2.71 0.53
CA GLU A 122 -14.05 -1.98 0.80
C GLU A 122 -13.94 -0.49 0.41
N VAL A 123 -12.82 0.16 0.74
CA VAL A 123 -12.58 1.56 0.37
C VAL A 123 -12.46 1.73 -1.14
N GLY A 124 -11.77 0.80 -1.83
CA GLY A 124 -11.67 0.81 -3.29
C GLY A 124 -13.02 0.63 -3.97
N ALA A 125 -13.84 -0.30 -3.48
CA ALA A 125 -15.19 -0.52 -3.98
C ALA A 125 -16.08 0.72 -3.80
N ALA A 126 -16.00 1.40 -2.66
CA ALA A 126 -16.75 2.63 -2.42
C ALA A 126 -16.35 3.78 -3.36
N LEU A 127 -15.04 3.92 -3.68
CA LEU A 127 -14.57 4.91 -4.65
C LEU A 127 -15.04 4.59 -6.08
N LEU A 128 -15.08 3.30 -6.46
CA LEU A 128 -15.60 2.85 -7.75
C LEU A 128 -17.10 3.12 -7.87
N ASP A 129 -17.89 2.73 -6.87
CA ASP A 129 -19.34 3.01 -6.84
C ASP A 129 -19.60 4.52 -6.95
N ARG A 130 -18.90 5.35 -6.16
CA ARG A 130 -19.03 6.82 -6.25
C ARG A 130 -18.76 7.35 -7.66
N ALA A 131 -17.68 6.89 -8.30
CA ALA A 131 -17.33 7.32 -9.66
C ALA A 131 -18.39 6.87 -10.68
N TRP A 132 -18.99 5.69 -10.49
CA TRP A 132 -20.06 5.19 -11.34
C TRP A 132 -21.36 5.98 -11.15
N GLN A 133 -21.78 6.23 -9.90
CA GLN A 133 -22.96 7.05 -9.59
C GLN A 133 -22.86 8.48 -10.14
N ALA A 134 -21.64 9.03 -10.20
CA ALA A 134 -21.38 10.33 -10.80
C ALA A 134 -21.37 10.31 -12.35
N GLY A 135 -21.53 9.14 -12.97
CA GLY A 135 -21.44 8.96 -14.43
C GLY A 135 -20.04 9.17 -14.99
N ALA A 136 -19.00 9.10 -14.15
CA ALA A 136 -17.62 9.35 -14.55
C ALA A 136 -16.93 8.08 -15.10
N ILE A 137 -17.41 6.90 -14.69
CA ILE A 137 -16.96 5.61 -15.21
C ILE A 137 -18.13 4.75 -15.72
N VAL A 138 -17.82 3.79 -16.59
CA VAL A 138 -18.75 2.72 -16.97
C VAL A 138 -19.00 1.75 -15.81
N ALA A 139 -20.09 0.98 -15.87
CA ALA A 139 -20.34 -0.09 -14.91
C ALA A 139 -19.27 -1.19 -15.03
N VAL A 140 -18.71 -1.61 -13.90
CA VAL A 140 -17.63 -2.60 -13.81
C VAL A 140 -17.80 -3.48 -12.58
N ASP A 141 -17.17 -4.65 -12.59
CA ASP A 141 -16.96 -5.45 -11.38
C ASP A 141 -15.78 -4.85 -10.59
N GLU A 142 -16.00 -4.48 -9.32
CA GLU A 142 -14.97 -3.82 -8.52
C GLU A 142 -13.78 -4.74 -8.24
N ALA A 143 -14.04 -6.04 -8.08
CA ALA A 143 -12.99 -7.02 -7.82
C ALA A 143 -12.05 -7.14 -9.03
N ASP A 144 -12.57 -7.04 -10.24
CA ASP A 144 -11.75 -7.08 -11.46
C ASP A 144 -10.87 -5.84 -11.61
N VAL A 145 -11.38 -4.65 -11.28
CA VAL A 145 -10.56 -3.42 -11.28
C VAL A 145 -9.43 -3.51 -10.24
N LEU A 146 -9.73 -4.00 -9.04
CA LEU A 146 -8.72 -4.15 -7.99
C LEU A 146 -7.69 -5.25 -8.32
N LYS A 147 -8.09 -6.35 -8.96
CA LYS A 147 -7.15 -7.35 -9.50
C LYS A 147 -6.27 -6.76 -10.59
N MET A 148 -6.83 -5.96 -11.49
CA MET A 148 -6.04 -5.26 -12.52
C MET A 148 -5.01 -4.33 -11.90
N ALA A 149 -5.36 -3.56 -10.86
CA ALA A 149 -4.40 -2.74 -10.12
C ALA A 149 -3.25 -3.59 -9.53
N GLY A 150 -3.57 -4.74 -8.93
CA GLY A 150 -2.57 -5.71 -8.46
C GLY A 150 -1.69 -6.29 -9.59
N GLY A 151 -2.27 -6.50 -10.77
CA GLY A 151 -1.56 -6.92 -11.99
C GLY A 151 -0.65 -5.83 -12.56
N ILE A 152 -1.07 -4.56 -12.52
CA ILE A 152 -0.22 -3.43 -12.92
C ILE A 152 0.97 -3.30 -11.99
N ALA A 153 0.73 -3.40 -10.67
CA ALA A 153 1.81 -3.48 -9.70
C ALA A 153 2.74 -4.68 -9.95
N TRP A 154 2.24 -5.74 -10.61
CA TRP A 154 3.08 -6.85 -11.08
C TRP A 154 4.00 -6.47 -12.21
N ALA A 155 3.41 -5.98 -13.28
CA ALA A 155 4.13 -5.72 -14.51
C ALA A 155 5.17 -4.61 -14.31
N ALA A 156 4.86 -3.61 -13.49
CA ALA A 156 5.67 -2.41 -13.30
C ALA A 156 6.71 -2.50 -12.18
N GLN A 157 7.00 -3.70 -11.65
CA GLN A 157 7.91 -3.89 -10.52
C GLN A 157 9.32 -3.30 -10.73
N ASP A 158 9.78 -3.26 -11.99
CA ASP A 158 11.12 -2.79 -12.38
C ASP A 158 11.11 -1.40 -13.05
N ASP A 159 9.93 -0.86 -13.39
CA ASP A 159 9.75 0.44 -14.05
C ASP A 159 8.54 1.20 -13.46
N PRO A 160 8.75 2.10 -12.49
CA PRO A 160 7.68 2.94 -11.94
C PRO A 160 6.95 3.78 -13.01
N ALA A 161 7.62 4.16 -14.11
CA ALA A 161 6.97 4.89 -15.19
C ALA A 161 6.01 3.99 -15.98
N GLN A 162 6.22 2.67 -15.97
CA GLN A 162 5.27 1.70 -16.53
C GLN A 162 3.98 1.65 -15.72
N ALA A 163 4.05 1.77 -14.38
CA ALA A 163 2.87 1.79 -13.52
C ALA A 163 1.92 2.92 -13.92
N ASP A 164 2.45 4.12 -14.13
CA ASP A 164 1.67 5.29 -14.54
C ASP A 164 1.05 5.12 -15.93
N ARG A 165 1.79 4.58 -16.90
CA ARG A 165 1.27 4.32 -18.25
C ARG A 165 0.14 3.29 -18.23
N LEU A 166 0.32 2.19 -17.50
CA LEU A 166 -0.69 1.14 -17.39
C LEU A 166 -1.93 1.60 -16.62
N LEU A 167 -1.75 2.38 -15.55
CA LEU A 167 -2.86 3.00 -14.84
C LEU A 167 -3.63 3.96 -15.75
N ALA A 168 -2.95 4.77 -16.57
CA ALA A 168 -3.62 5.66 -17.51
C ALA A 168 -4.48 4.86 -18.52
N LEU A 169 -4.00 3.72 -19.01
CA LEU A 169 -4.78 2.84 -19.88
C LEU A 169 -6.01 2.26 -19.17
N LEU A 170 -5.85 1.81 -17.92
CA LEU A 170 -6.97 1.35 -17.10
C LEU A 170 -8.01 2.47 -16.91
N MET A 171 -7.58 3.67 -16.48
CA MET A 171 -8.48 4.80 -16.28
C MET A 171 -9.22 5.20 -17.56
N ASN A 172 -8.53 5.19 -18.72
CA ASN A 172 -9.16 5.47 -20.01
C ASN A 172 -10.21 4.42 -20.38
N GLY A 173 -9.98 3.15 -20.06
CA GLY A 173 -10.95 2.08 -20.28
C GLY A 173 -12.16 2.15 -19.35
N LEU A 174 -11.99 2.72 -18.15
CA LEU A 174 -13.07 2.95 -17.19
C LEU A 174 -13.91 4.18 -17.53
N ALA A 175 -13.33 5.21 -18.13
CA ALA A 175 -13.99 6.48 -18.37
C ALA A 175 -15.32 6.30 -19.14
N ALA A 176 -16.39 6.90 -18.60
CA ALA A 176 -17.66 6.93 -19.30
C ALA A 176 -17.52 7.71 -20.63
N PRO A 177 -18.18 7.29 -21.71
CA PRO A 177 -18.18 8.04 -22.95
C PRO A 177 -18.74 9.45 -22.70
N ARG A 178 -18.05 10.47 -23.20
CA ARG A 178 -18.58 11.84 -23.14
C ARG A 178 -19.86 11.91 -23.98
N PRO A 179 -20.92 12.55 -23.47
CA PRO A 179 -22.16 12.74 -24.24
C PRO A 179 -21.94 13.59 -25.49
#